data_AF-A0A1H4VAD3-F1
#
_entry.id   AF-A0A1H4VAD3-F1
#
_cell.length_a   1.000
_cell.length_b   1.000
_cell.length_c   1.000
_cell.angle_alpha   90.00
_cell.angle_beta   90.00
_cell.angle_gamma   90.00
#
_symmetry.space_group_name_H-M   'P 1'
#
loop_
_entity.id
_entity.type
_entity.pdbx_description
1 polymer ?
#
loop_
_entity_poly.entity_id
_entity_poly.type
_entity_poly.pdbx_seq_one_letter_code
_entity_poly.pdbx_strand_id
1 'polypeptide(L)'
;MPEIGDRLTASEAAALDKPVPADVVLVWGTDWDGNFTPRALRKGYGAALIGELGKRFDVRGPEALLCVECDDVLFVPAAGQMTLRYQQHLSRAHGISAPLLPQ
;
A
#
# COMPACT_ATOMS: atom_id res chain seq x y z
N MET A 1 11.25 -15.53 -0.31
CA MET A 1 11.63 -14.14 0.04
C MET A 1 10.41 -13.29 -0.20
N PRO A 2 10.12 -12.30 0.66
CA PRO A 2 9.00 -11.39 0.46
C PRO A 2 9.19 -10.54 -0.79
N GLU A 3 8.10 -10.13 -1.43
CA GLU A 3 8.10 -9.15 -2.53
C GLU A 3 7.57 -7.79 -2.05
N ILE A 4 7.91 -6.72 -2.78
CA ILE A 4 7.37 -5.38 -2.49
C ILE A 4 5.85 -5.41 -2.69
N GLY A 5 5.11 -4.94 -1.69
CA GLY A 5 3.65 -4.93 -1.66
C GLY A 5 3.01 -6.12 -0.96
N ASP A 6 3.78 -7.18 -0.65
CA ASP A 6 3.29 -8.32 0.10
C ASP A 6 2.90 -7.93 1.53
N ARG A 7 1.81 -8.50 2.03
CA ARG A 7 1.46 -8.36 3.45
C ARG A 7 2.51 -9.04 4.32
N LEU A 8 2.87 -8.39 5.42
CA LEU A 8 3.62 -9.05 6.48
C LEU A 8 2.73 -10.11 7.12
N THR A 9 3.32 -11.27 7.39
CA THR A 9 2.73 -12.32 8.21
C THR A 9 2.63 -11.87 9.68
N ALA A 10 1.79 -12.55 10.46
CA ALA A 10 1.67 -12.27 11.89
C ALA A 10 3.01 -12.40 12.64
N SER A 11 3.84 -13.37 12.25
CA SER A 11 5.17 -13.58 12.83
C SER A 11 6.15 -12.46 12.48
N GLU A 12 6.14 -11.98 11.23
CA GLU A 12 6.98 -10.85 10.79
C GLU A 12 6.57 -9.54 11.48
N ALA A 13 5.25 -9.30 11.62
CA ALA A 13 4.74 -8.14 12.33
C ALA A 13 5.10 -8.15 13.82
N ALA A 14 5.01 -9.31 14.47
CA ALA A 14 5.39 -9.49 15.87
C ALA A 14 6.89 -9.22 16.14
N ALA A 15 7.75 -9.42 15.14
CA ALA A 15 9.18 -9.18 15.25
C ALA A 15 9.56 -7.69 15.24
N LEU A 16 8.64 -6.77 14.91
CA LEU A 16 8.92 -5.33 14.85
C LEU A 16 9.01 -4.65 16.22
N ASP A 17 8.72 -5.38 17.30
CA ASP A 17 8.73 -4.92 18.70
C ASP A 17 7.99 -3.59 18.92
N LYS A 18 6.93 -3.38 18.12
CA LYS A 18 6.07 -2.19 18.15
C LYS A 18 4.62 -2.60 18.00
N PRO A 19 3.69 -1.97 18.74
CA PRO A 19 2.28 -2.24 18.58
C PRO A 19 1.81 -1.77 17.20
N VAL A 20 1.19 -2.67 16.44
CA VAL A 20 0.53 -2.36 15.17
C VAL A 20 -0.93 -1.97 15.48
N PRO A 21 -1.38 -0.75 15.13
CA PRO A 21 -2.78 -0.38 15.30
C PRO A 21 -3.72 -1.34 14.56
N ALA A 22 -4.90 -1.61 15.14
CA ALA A 22 -5.85 -2.57 14.56
C ALA A 22 -6.35 -2.20 13.16
N ASP A 23 -6.28 -0.92 12.80
CA ASP A 23 -6.69 -0.36 11.50
C ASP A 23 -5.52 -0.21 10.51
N VAL A 24 -4.36 -0.79 10.81
CA VAL A 24 -3.16 -0.76 9.98
C VAL A 24 -2.86 -2.13 9.42
N VAL A 25 -2.65 -2.20 8.12
CA VAL A 25 -2.04 -3.38 7.46
C VAL A 25 -0.59 -3.07 7.16
N LEU A 26 0.31 -3.98 7.52
CA LEU A 26 1.72 -3.87 7.18
C LEU A 26 2.02 -4.60 5.89
N VAL A 27 2.78 -3.95 5.01
CA VAL A 27 3.28 -4.52 3.76
C VAL A 27 4.79 -4.32 3.62
N TRP A 28 5.42 -5.16 2.82
CA TRP A 28 6.84 -5.04 2.51
C TRP A 28 7.08 -3.90 1.51
N GLY A 29 8.01 -3.01 1.85
CA GLY A 29 8.61 -2.03 0.95
C GLY A 29 10.12 -2.14 0.98
N THR A 30 10.82 -1.16 0.41
CA THR A 30 12.28 -1.04 0.51
C THR A 30 12.68 0.37 0.96
N ASP A 31 13.88 0.49 1.52
CA ASP A 31 14.57 1.77 1.60
C ASP A 31 15.29 2.11 0.28
N TRP A 32 16.01 3.24 0.25
CA TRP A 32 16.77 3.68 -0.92
C TRP A 32 17.96 2.77 -1.23
N ASP A 33 18.44 2.01 -0.26
CA ASP A 33 19.55 1.07 -0.39
C ASP A 33 19.06 -0.33 -0.82
N GLY A 34 17.74 -0.51 -0.96
CA GLY A 34 17.12 -1.77 -1.37
C GLY A 34 16.89 -2.76 -0.23
N ASN A 35 17.06 -2.36 1.03
CA ASN A 35 16.73 -3.21 2.16
C ASN A 35 15.22 -3.25 2.37
N PHE A 36 14.68 -4.45 2.63
CA PHE A 36 13.26 -4.60 2.93
C PHE A 36 12.90 -3.89 4.23
N THR A 37 11.84 -3.09 4.17
CA THR A 37 11.34 -2.33 5.31
C THR A 37 9.82 -2.38 5.37
N PRO A 38 9.20 -2.59 6.55
CA PRO A 38 7.75 -2.57 6.68
C PRO A 38 7.16 -1.18 6.39
N ARG A 39 6.02 -1.17 5.70
CA ARG A 39 5.21 0.02 5.41
C ARG A 39 3.81 -0.16 5.98
N ALA A 40 3.30 0.88 6.62
CA ALA A 40 1.95 0.90 7.16
C ALA A 40 0.97 1.44 6.12
N LEU A 41 -0.09 0.69 5.87
CA LEU A 41 -1.23 1.10 5.08
C LEU A 41 -2.43 1.35 5.99
N ARG A 42 -3.18 2.40 5.67
CA ARG A 42 -4.47 2.74 6.31
C ARG A 42 -5.51 3.01 5.24
N LYS A 43 -6.78 2.73 5.55
CA LYS A 43 -7.89 3.06 4.66
C LYS A 43 -7.86 4.55 4.30
N GLY A 44 -8.02 4.85 3.02
CA GLY A 44 -8.04 6.23 2.51
C GLY A 44 -6.67 6.87 2.28
N TYR A 45 -5.56 6.20 2.63
CA TYR A 45 -4.20 6.69 2.42
C TYR A 45 -3.41 5.71 1.57
N GLY A 46 -2.97 6.16 0.39
CA GLY A 46 -1.96 5.46 -0.39
C GLY A 46 -0.58 5.66 0.25
N ALA A 47 0.25 4.62 0.23
CA ALA A 47 1.63 4.69 0.66
C ALA A 47 2.55 4.34 -0.49
N ALA A 48 3.64 5.08 -0.63
CA ALA A 48 4.74 4.64 -1.44
C ALA A 48 5.54 3.56 -0.70
N LEU A 49 6.10 2.64 -1.48
CA LEU A 49 6.78 1.46 -0.92
C LEU A 49 8.29 1.52 -1.06
N ILE A 50 8.86 2.51 -1.74
CA ILE A 50 10.31 2.75 -1.79
C ILE A 50 10.58 4.12 -1.19
N GLY A 51 11.49 4.19 -0.21
CA GLY A 51 11.94 5.46 0.35
C GLY A 51 12.42 5.40 1.81
N GLU A 52 12.54 6.53 2.48
CA GLU A 52 12.83 6.57 3.93
C GLU A 52 11.67 7.25 4.67
N LEU A 53 11.14 6.60 5.69
CA LEU A 53 10.09 7.20 6.53
C LEU A 53 10.60 8.53 7.10
N GLY A 54 9.94 9.64 6.76
CA GLY A 54 10.28 10.98 7.24
C GLY A 54 11.32 11.75 6.41
N LYS A 55 11.83 11.21 5.30
CA LYS A 55 12.74 11.93 4.40
C LYS A 55 12.20 11.97 2.96
N ARG A 56 11.64 13.14 2.60
CA ARG A 56 11.09 13.51 1.27
C ARG A 56 9.91 12.63 0.83
N PHE A 57 9.04 13.19 -0.01
CA PHE A 57 7.87 12.47 -0.52
C PHE A 57 8.30 11.48 -1.61
N ASP A 58 7.89 10.23 -1.44
CA ASP A 58 8.12 9.12 -2.36
C ASP A 58 7.11 9.19 -3.53
N VAL A 59 7.35 10.05 -4.51
CA VAL A 59 6.36 10.34 -5.58
C VAL A 59 6.58 9.56 -6.88
N ARG A 60 7.58 8.67 -6.95
CA ARG A 60 7.99 8.00 -8.21
C ARG A 60 8.24 6.49 -8.11
N GLY A 61 7.67 5.83 -7.09
CA GLY A 61 7.92 4.42 -6.80
C GLY A 61 6.68 3.53 -6.93
N PRO A 62 6.83 2.24 -6.61
CA PRO A 62 5.70 1.37 -6.32
C PRO A 62 4.83 1.95 -5.20
N GLU A 63 3.53 1.80 -5.34
CA GLU A 63 2.54 2.31 -4.39
C GLU A 63 1.64 1.17 -3.93
N ALA A 64 1.18 1.23 -2.69
CA ALA A 64 0.09 0.40 -2.21
C ALA A 64 -1.01 1.22 -1.54
N LEU A 65 -2.23 0.68 -1.60
CA LEU A 65 -3.42 1.28 -1.03
C LEU A 65 -4.33 0.17 -0.51
N LEU A 66 -4.96 0.39 0.64
CA LEU A 66 -6.02 -0.48 1.14
C LEU A 66 -7.36 -0.09 0.54
N CYS A 67 -8.07 -1.06 -0.01
CA CYS A 67 -9.46 -0.89 -0.40
C CYS A 67 -10.30 -0.59 0.85
N VAL A 68 -11.10 0.48 0.80
CA VAL A 68 -11.94 0.86 1.94
C VAL A 68 -13.08 -0.13 2.20
N GLU A 69 -13.54 -0.83 1.15
CA GLU A 69 -14.69 -1.74 1.20
C GLU A 69 -14.32 -3.14 1.70
N CYS A 70 -13.19 -3.71 1.27
CA CYS A 70 -12.83 -5.10 1.59
C CYS A 70 -11.45 -5.30 2.22
N ASP A 71 -10.74 -4.23 2.56
CA ASP A 71 -9.40 -4.30 3.15
C ASP A 71 -8.34 -4.96 2.24
N ASP A 72 -8.62 -5.18 0.95
CA ASP A 72 -7.63 -5.69 0.00
C ASP A 72 -6.47 -4.72 -0.18
N VAL A 73 -5.26 -5.26 -0.24
CA VAL A 73 -4.05 -4.50 -0.56
C VAL A 73 -3.96 -4.44 -2.07
N LEU A 74 -4.04 -3.23 -2.60
CA LEU A 74 -3.80 -2.94 -4.00
C LEU A 74 -2.37 -2.47 -4.13
N PHE A 75 -1.69 -2.97 -5.16
CA PHE A 75 -0.31 -2.66 -5.45
C PHE A 75 -0.20 -2.22 -6.91
N VAL A 76 0.65 -1.23 -7.15
CA VAL A 76 1.14 -0.87 -8.49
C VAL A 76 2.66 -0.73 -8.45
N PRO A 77 3.37 -1.20 -9.48
CA PRO A 77 4.83 -1.14 -9.51
C PRO A 77 5.38 0.26 -9.81
N ALA A 78 4.54 1.20 -10.25
CA ALA A 78 4.94 2.55 -10.60
C ALA A 78 3.88 3.58 -10.21
N ALA A 79 4.36 4.77 -9.82
CA ALA A 79 3.53 5.88 -9.38
C ALA A 79 2.54 6.33 -10.47
N GLY A 80 1.38 6.83 -10.03
CA GLY A 80 0.33 7.36 -10.92
C GLY A 80 -0.60 6.33 -11.53
N GLN A 81 -0.37 5.03 -11.31
CA GLN A 81 -1.29 3.96 -11.74
C GLN A 81 -2.31 3.58 -10.66
N MET A 82 -2.12 4.02 -9.41
CA MET A 82 -2.95 3.58 -8.29
C MET A 82 -4.42 3.99 -8.44
N THR A 83 -4.69 5.22 -8.91
CA THR A 83 -6.07 5.69 -9.13
C THR A 83 -6.85 4.76 -10.07
N LEU A 84 -6.26 4.44 -11.23
CA LEU A 84 -6.88 3.54 -12.20
C LEU A 84 -7.04 2.12 -11.63
N ARG A 85 -6.00 1.60 -10.96
CA ARG A 85 -6.03 0.27 -10.33
C ARG A 85 -7.11 0.17 -9.26
N TYR A 86 -7.29 1.23 -8.47
CA TYR A 86 -8.29 1.30 -7.41
C TYR A 86 -9.71 1.32 -7.98
N GLN A 87 -9.97 2.15 -9.00
CA GLN A 87 -11.27 2.18 -9.66
C GLN A 87 -11.63 0.86 -10.35
N GLN A 88 -10.66 0.22 -11.00
CA GLN A 88 -10.86 -1.12 -11.57
C GLN A 88 -11.21 -2.15 -10.50
N HIS A 89 -10.59 -2.07 -9.33
CA HIS A 89 -10.93 -2.93 -8.19
C HIS A 89 -12.36 -2.66 -7.70
N LEU A 90 -12.71 -1.39 -7.44
CA LEU A 90 -14.04 -0.99 -7.00
C LEU A 90 -15.14 -1.47 -7.97
N SER A 91 -14.91 -1.32 -9.27
CA SER A 91 -15.85 -1.77 -10.29
C SER A 91 -15.99 -3.29 -10.32
N ARG A 92 -14.87 -4.05 -10.28
CA ARG A 92 -14.89 -5.50 -10.44
C ARG A 92 -15.29 -6.27 -9.18
N ALA A 93 -14.81 -5.83 -8.02
CA ALA A 93 -15.02 -6.53 -6.75
C ALA A 93 -16.29 -6.06 -6.04
N HIS A 94 -16.65 -4.79 -6.19
CA HIS A 94 -17.74 -4.17 -5.41
C HIS A 94 -18.90 -3.65 -6.26
N GLY A 95 -18.80 -3.70 -7.59
CA GLY A 95 -19.82 -3.14 -8.49
C GLY A 95 -19.93 -1.60 -8.41
N ILE A 96 -18.96 -0.94 -7.78
CA ILE A 96 -18.96 0.52 -7.59
C ILE A 96 -18.32 1.18 -8.80
N SER A 97 -19.12 1.92 -9.56
CA SER A 97 -18.62 2.75 -10.66
C SER A 97 -18.10 4.07 -10.12
N ALA A 98 -16.81 4.15 -9.81
CA ALA A 98 -16.15 5.41 -9.47
C ALA A 98 -15.73 6.13 -10.76
N PRO A 99 -16.35 7.28 -11.12
CA PRO A 99 -15.97 7.99 -12.34
C PRO A 99 -14.50 8.44 -12.31
N LEU A 100 -13.82 8.28 -13.45
CA LEU A 100 -12.51 8.85 -13.74
C LEU A 100 -12.66 10.38 -13.89
N LEU A 101 -12.51 11.12 -12.78
CA LEU A 101 -12.52 12.61 -12.71
C LEU A 101 -13.90 13.27 -12.93
N PRO A 102 -14.09 14.54 -12.51
CA PRO A 102 -15.34 15.29 -12.68
C PRO A 102 -15.63 15.55 -14.16
N GLN A 103 -16.93 15.61 -14.52
CA GLN A 103 -17.37 16.22 -15.78
C GLN A 103 -17.12 17.73 -15.79
#